data_AF-A0A812ZJK6-F1
#
_entry.id   AF-A0A812ZJK6-F1
#
_cell.length_a   1.000
_cell.length_b   1.000
_cell.length_c   1.000
_cell.angle_alpha   90.00
_cell.angle_beta   90.00
_cell.angle_gamma   90.00
#
_symmetry.space_group_name_H-M   'P 1'
#
loop_
_entity.id
_entity.type
_entity.pdbx_description
1 polymer ?
#
loop_
_entity_poly.entity_id
_entity_poly.type
_entity_poly.pdbx_seq_one_letter_code
_entity_poly.pdbx_strand_id
1 'polypeptide(L)'
;MAGFAVTNDLQSPIEMKLQSEDWKVVYPQKSCDVCVSDGEVSFVEVRLRESPEVKGSYQATGGTKLWASLDFESFSREAKRRDRGEARQLAREGERREEAQKQKDAAIQQIGWSTVLVFGVIPLLVLFCCTIIPAESAIAAALLAIATVPFCCSLTLFVVAVGSEHSRCVDFGECRFPIPIAWRLVGLIGLALLAWMTAQHTERGFGWTAAIVWPVPLLWGGRLLLRLVLASRSDREVERRNEAKREINSRNIHFDGSVIRERGRPCVASWPGKCEGAWESLVSQTRRGEVSAAVVFLPWGIDDYGAHDSIPLAEGLPGRCWCTPLYGEEQLWGCRWFTQWRQNIETAVESGAELEVYYLPNRVGKGKVKSFDTAGDENLQREELNSRQKGFEQSPEFKQALDAGLGNLSREPRGDGSSQYSREARRLFLASLSKTEREFLATSEGLGNSQRAEVAWLERKGYAYWEVDVSRWLPGDGDEQYVPASAEQRLQLRSQQELSMVPLMDQVN
;
A
#
# COMPACT_ATOMS: atom_id res chain seq x y z
N MET A 1 51.33 -17.66 -6.38
CA MET A 1 49.87 -17.54 -6.22
C MET A 1 49.40 -16.25 -6.85
N ALA A 2 49.37 -16.23 -8.18
CA ALA A 2 48.68 -15.20 -8.94
C ALA A 2 47.17 -15.48 -8.89
N GLY A 3 46.45 -14.77 -8.04
CA GLY A 3 44.98 -14.80 -8.04
C GLY A 3 44.39 -13.85 -9.09
N PHE A 4 43.11 -14.03 -9.43
CA PHE A 4 42.32 -13.03 -10.13
C PHE A 4 41.13 -12.62 -9.25
N ALA A 5 40.55 -11.45 -9.48
CA ALA A 5 39.42 -10.94 -8.72
C ALA A 5 38.23 -10.69 -9.65
N VAL A 6 37.04 -11.17 -9.29
CA VAL A 6 35.79 -10.84 -9.98
C VAL A 6 35.05 -9.79 -9.18
N THR A 7 34.95 -8.57 -9.71
CA THR A 7 34.20 -7.47 -9.12
C THR A 7 32.78 -7.44 -9.69
N ASN A 8 31.78 -7.46 -8.79
CA ASN A 8 30.39 -7.21 -9.16
C ASN A 8 30.13 -5.70 -9.19
N ASP A 9 30.19 -5.09 -10.37
CA ASP A 9 29.87 -3.69 -10.64
C ASP A 9 28.42 -3.46 -11.11
N LEU A 10 27.58 -4.51 -11.06
CA LEU A 10 26.15 -4.43 -11.32
C LEU A 10 25.39 -4.03 -10.03
N GLN A 11 24.13 -3.61 -10.19
CA GLN A 11 23.24 -3.33 -9.06
C GLN A 11 22.56 -4.60 -8.52
N SER A 12 22.61 -5.69 -9.28
CA SER A 12 22.03 -6.98 -8.92
C SER A 12 23.05 -7.93 -8.29
N PRO A 13 22.66 -8.78 -7.31
CA PRO A 13 23.50 -9.88 -6.86
C PRO A 13 23.80 -10.85 -8.01
N ILE A 14 25.06 -11.29 -8.09
CA ILE A 14 25.49 -12.34 -9.01
C ILE A 14 25.93 -13.56 -8.22
N GLU A 15 25.89 -14.71 -8.86
CA GLU A 15 26.54 -15.92 -8.40
C GLU A 15 27.71 -16.22 -9.31
N MET A 16 28.82 -16.66 -8.74
CA MET A 16 30.00 -17.12 -9.47
C MET A 16 30.36 -18.54 -9.09
N LYS A 17 30.86 -19.29 -10.06
CA LYS A 17 31.34 -20.65 -9.90
C LYS A 17 32.71 -20.78 -10.54
N LEU A 18 33.65 -21.37 -9.79
CA LEU A 18 34.96 -21.76 -10.30
C LEU A 18 34.93 -23.28 -10.55
N GLN A 19 35.10 -23.70 -11.81
CA GLN A 19 35.16 -25.12 -12.17
C GLN A 19 34.04 -25.99 -11.53
N SER A 20 34.38 -26.84 -10.56
CA SER A 20 33.50 -27.77 -9.86
C SER A 20 33.06 -27.31 -8.46
N GLU A 21 33.39 -26.09 -8.03
CA GLU A 21 32.98 -25.56 -6.73
C GLU A 21 31.48 -25.24 -6.67
N ASP A 22 30.96 -25.01 -5.46
CA ASP A 22 29.63 -24.48 -5.28
C ASP A 22 29.53 -23.01 -5.72
N TRP A 23 28.31 -22.57 -6.06
CA TRP A 23 28.04 -21.18 -6.42
C TRP A 23 28.24 -20.25 -5.22
N LYS A 24 29.10 -19.25 -5.37
CA LYS A 24 29.36 -18.19 -4.37
C LYS A 24 28.65 -16.90 -4.78
N VAL A 25 28.02 -16.24 -3.81
CA VAL A 25 27.30 -14.98 -4.05
C VAL A 25 28.26 -13.81 -3.98
N VAL A 26 28.21 -12.93 -4.97
CA VAL A 26 28.94 -11.66 -4.97
C VAL A 26 27.92 -10.53 -5.03
N TYR A 27 27.80 -9.79 -3.94
CA TYR A 27 26.89 -8.64 -3.85
C TYR A 27 27.43 -7.42 -4.59
N PRO A 28 26.58 -6.43 -4.92
CA PRO A 28 27.00 -5.20 -5.57
C PRO A 28 28.17 -4.51 -4.86
N GLN A 29 29.11 -4.01 -5.66
CA GLN A 29 30.33 -3.31 -5.24
C GLN A 29 31.31 -4.17 -4.43
N LYS A 30 31.13 -5.49 -4.41
CA LYS A 30 32.06 -6.43 -3.78
C LYS A 30 32.87 -7.16 -4.83
N SER A 31 34.01 -7.68 -4.39
CA SER A 31 34.88 -8.52 -5.22
C SER A 31 35.06 -9.86 -4.54
N CYS A 32 35.21 -10.91 -5.33
CA CYS A 32 35.60 -12.23 -4.86
C CYS A 32 36.98 -12.55 -5.45
N ASP A 33 37.95 -12.71 -4.55
CA ASP A 33 39.30 -13.08 -4.89
C ASP A 33 39.37 -14.60 -5.06
N VAL A 34 39.95 -15.04 -6.18
CA VAL A 34 40.11 -16.45 -6.53
C VAL A 34 41.60 -16.76 -6.62
N CYS A 35 42.04 -17.69 -5.77
CA CYS A 35 43.41 -18.23 -5.84
C CYS A 35 43.48 -19.28 -6.94
N VAL A 36 44.37 -19.09 -7.91
CA VAL A 36 44.66 -20.08 -8.96
C VAL A 36 46.11 -20.55 -8.81
N SER A 37 46.34 -21.83 -9.08
CA SER A 37 47.69 -22.39 -9.20
C SER A 37 48.45 -21.72 -10.34
N ASP A 38 49.71 -21.37 -10.13
CA ASP A 38 50.48 -20.61 -11.11
C ASP A 38 50.56 -21.39 -12.45
N GLY A 39 50.02 -20.81 -13.52
CA GLY A 39 50.04 -21.36 -14.88
C GLY A 39 48.77 -22.08 -15.36
N GLU A 40 47.76 -22.30 -14.50
CA GLU A 40 46.50 -22.91 -14.92
C GLU A 40 45.48 -21.87 -15.41
N VAL A 41 44.91 -22.12 -16.59
CA VAL A 41 43.75 -21.35 -17.09
C VAL A 41 42.51 -21.79 -16.32
N SER A 42 41.90 -20.87 -15.60
CA SER A 42 40.68 -21.15 -14.84
C SER A 42 39.45 -20.65 -15.59
N PHE A 43 38.41 -21.48 -15.63
CA PHE A 43 37.11 -21.11 -16.19
C PHE A 43 36.19 -20.62 -15.07
N VAL A 44 35.70 -19.39 -15.23
CA VAL A 44 34.78 -18.74 -14.31
C VAL A 44 33.43 -18.64 -14.98
N GLU A 45 32.39 -19.18 -14.35
CA GLU A 45 31.01 -18.96 -14.76
C GLU A 45 30.36 -17.96 -13.80
N VAL A 46 29.61 -17.00 -14.35
CA VAL A 46 28.79 -16.05 -13.59
C VAL A 46 27.35 -16.14 -14.05
N ARG A 47 26.40 -15.90 -13.13
CA ARG A 47 24.98 -15.79 -13.47
C ARG A 47 24.26 -14.81 -12.56
N LEU A 48 23.12 -14.30 -13.04
CA LEU A 48 22.27 -13.46 -12.21
C LEU A 48 21.57 -14.33 -11.19
N ARG A 49 21.61 -13.92 -9.92
CA ARG A 49 20.99 -14.71 -8.85
C ARG A 49 19.47 -14.77 -8.94
N GLU A 50 18.84 -13.70 -9.43
CA GLU A 50 17.39 -13.69 -9.66
C GLU A 50 16.97 -14.45 -10.92
N SER A 51 17.91 -14.73 -11.82
CA SER A 51 17.63 -15.26 -13.15
C SER A 51 18.81 -16.10 -13.63
N PRO A 52 18.94 -17.33 -13.08
CA PRO A 52 20.07 -18.21 -13.35
C PRO A 52 20.25 -18.56 -14.84
N GLU A 53 19.21 -18.39 -15.66
CA GLU A 53 19.25 -18.52 -17.12
C GLU A 53 20.14 -17.46 -17.78
N VAL A 54 20.30 -16.29 -17.14
CA VAL A 54 21.22 -15.24 -17.58
C VAL A 54 22.60 -15.53 -16.99
N LYS A 55 23.44 -16.17 -17.80
CA LYS A 55 24.78 -16.60 -17.40
C LYS A 55 25.82 -16.34 -18.48
N GLY A 56 27.07 -16.25 -18.06
CA GLY A 56 28.21 -16.01 -18.93
C GLY A 56 29.44 -16.67 -18.35
N SER A 57 30.48 -16.80 -19.16
CA SER A 57 31.71 -17.46 -18.73
C SER A 57 32.94 -16.80 -19.33
N TYR A 58 34.05 -16.87 -18.59
CA TYR A 58 35.31 -16.24 -19.00
C TYR A 58 36.51 -17.14 -18.64
N GLN A 59 37.52 -17.16 -19.52
CA GLN A 59 38.80 -17.81 -19.25
C GLN A 59 39.77 -16.81 -18.62
N ALA A 60 40.01 -16.95 -17.32
CA ALA A 60 40.84 -16.04 -16.56
C ALA A 60 42.29 -16.54 -16.47
N THR A 61 43.24 -15.64 -16.72
CA THR A 61 44.65 -15.81 -16.39
C THR A 61 44.97 -15.13 -15.06
N GLY A 62 45.93 -15.65 -14.29
CA GLY A 62 46.34 -15.08 -13.00
C GLY A 62 46.73 -13.60 -13.12
N GLY A 63 46.34 -12.80 -12.13
CA GLY A 63 46.58 -11.34 -12.08
C GLY A 63 45.52 -10.49 -12.78
N THR A 64 44.52 -11.08 -13.43
CA THR A 64 43.46 -10.31 -14.10
C THR A 64 42.43 -9.79 -13.11
N LYS A 65 41.92 -8.57 -13.32
CA LYS A 65 40.73 -8.07 -12.62
C LYS A 65 39.56 -8.12 -13.60
N LEU A 66 38.53 -8.88 -13.26
CA LEU A 66 37.33 -9.07 -14.06
C LEU A 66 36.18 -8.25 -13.49
N TRP A 67 35.37 -7.68 -14.36
CA TRP A 67 34.18 -6.88 -14.07
C TRP A 67 32.96 -7.59 -14.66
N ALA A 68 32.00 -7.90 -13.79
CA ALA A 68 30.78 -8.62 -14.17
C ALA A 68 30.02 -7.94 -15.32
N SER A 69 30.08 -6.61 -15.40
CA SER A 69 29.36 -5.82 -16.40
C SER A 69 30.11 -5.66 -17.73
N LEU A 70 31.37 -6.12 -17.84
CA LEU A 70 32.20 -5.95 -19.04
C LEU A 70 32.67 -7.28 -19.60
N ASP A 71 33.27 -8.14 -18.78
CA ASP A 71 34.12 -9.22 -19.29
C ASP A 71 33.32 -10.49 -19.70
N PHE A 72 32.05 -10.60 -19.33
CA PHE A 72 31.23 -11.81 -19.58
C PHE A 72 30.24 -11.66 -20.76
N GLU A 73 30.61 -10.90 -21.79
CA GLU A 73 29.90 -10.77 -23.08
C GLU A 73 28.34 -10.66 -23.00
N SER A 74 27.63 -11.74 -23.34
CA SER A 74 26.16 -11.82 -23.39
C SER A 74 25.53 -11.58 -22.03
N PHE A 75 26.13 -12.12 -20.97
CA PHE A 75 25.74 -11.88 -19.59
C PHE A 75 25.81 -10.40 -19.26
N SER A 76 26.94 -9.75 -19.56
CA SER A 76 27.17 -8.33 -19.29
C SER A 76 26.08 -7.44 -19.88
N ARG A 77 25.69 -7.71 -21.14
CA ARG A 77 24.64 -6.95 -21.83
C ARG A 77 23.26 -7.19 -21.21
N GLU A 78 22.93 -8.45 -20.92
CA GLU A 78 21.64 -8.83 -20.38
C GLU A 78 21.44 -8.33 -18.95
N ALA A 79 22.47 -8.46 -18.11
CA ALA A 79 22.48 -7.95 -16.75
C ALA A 79 22.28 -6.43 -16.70
N LYS A 80 23.02 -5.67 -17.53
CA LYS A 80 22.82 -4.22 -17.66
C LYS A 80 21.42 -3.85 -18.13
N ARG A 81 20.85 -4.63 -19.06
CA ARG A 81 19.48 -4.42 -19.55
C ARG A 81 18.48 -4.56 -18.41
N ARG A 82 18.63 -5.59 -17.56
CA ARG A 82 17.76 -5.84 -16.42
C ARG A 82 17.91 -4.80 -15.31
N ASP A 83 19.13 -4.40 -14.96
CA ASP A 83 19.37 -3.32 -14.00
C ASP A 83 18.70 -2.00 -14.45
N ARG A 84 18.80 -1.67 -15.74
CA ARG A 84 18.11 -0.50 -16.32
C ARG A 84 16.59 -0.66 -16.29
N GLY A 85 16.08 -1.86 -16.57
CA GLY A 85 14.64 -2.16 -16.48
C GLY A 85 14.11 -1.96 -15.07
N GLU A 86 14.82 -2.49 -14.07
CA GLU A 86 14.50 -2.30 -12.66
C GLU A 86 14.54 -0.81 -12.27
N ALA A 87 15.58 -0.07 -12.65
CA ALA A 87 15.66 1.36 -12.36
C ALA A 87 14.46 2.14 -12.94
N ARG A 88 13.99 1.80 -14.14
CA ARG A 88 12.78 2.41 -14.74
C ARG A 88 11.51 2.04 -13.99
N GLN A 89 11.39 0.80 -13.52
CA GLN A 89 10.24 0.37 -12.72
C GLN A 89 10.20 1.08 -11.37
N LEU A 90 11.36 1.21 -10.71
CA LEU A 90 11.48 1.97 -9.46
C LEU A 90 11.14 3.45 -9.66
N ALA A 91 11.65 4.08 -10.74
CA ALA A 91 11.32 5.47 -11.06
C ALA A 91 9.82 5.69 -11.27
N ARG A 92 9.17 4.83 -12.06
CA ARG A 92 7.72 4.89 -12.30
C ARG A 92 6.91 4.67 -11.01
N GLU A 93 7.32 3.71 -10.18
CA GLU A 93 6.66 3.48 -8.89
C GLU A 93 6.86 4.66 -7.92
N GLY A 94 8.05 5.25 -7.91
CA GLY A 94 8.35 6.46 -7.14
C GLY A 94 7.46 7.63 -7.56
N GLU A 95 7.33 7.89 -8.86
CA GLU A 95 6.47 8.93 -9.42
C GLU A 95 5.00 8.70 -9.04
N ARG A 96 4.49 7.47 -9.18
CA ARG A 96 3.11 7.13 -8.77
C ARG A 96 2.87 7.39 -7.29
N ARG A 97 3.79 7.00 -6.41
CA ARG A 97 3.68 7.25 -4.97
C ARG A 97 3.73 8.74 -4.64
N GLU A 98 4.58 9.49 -5.34
CA GLU A 98 4.65 10.93 -5.21
C GLU A 98 3.33 11.60 -5.65
N GLU A 99 2.75 11.17 -6.77
CA GLU A 99 1.45 11.66 -7.23
C GLU A 99 0.33 11.31 -6.26
N ALA A 100 0.25 10.05 -5.81
CA ALA A 100 -0.72 9.62 -4.80
C ALA A 100 -0.58 10.42 -3.49
N GLN A 101 0.66 10.74 -3.09
CA GLN A 101 0.93 11.60 -1.94
C GLN A 101 0.48 13.05 -2.19
N LYS A 102 0.75 13.61 -3.38
CA LYS A 102 0.27 14.95 -3.77
C LYS A 102 -1.25 15.03 -3.77
N GLN A 103 -1.94 14.01 -4.29
CA GLN A 103 -3.40 13.94 -4.28
C GLN A 103 -3.94 13.87 -2.85
N LYS A 104 -3.32 13.07 -1.97
CA LYS A 104 -3.65 13.02 -0.54
C LYS A 104 -3.44 14.39 0.13
N ASP A 105 -2.32 15.04 -0.13
CA ASP A 105 -2.00 16.36 0.42
C ASP A 105 -2.95 17.46 -0.10
N ALA A 106 -3.35 17.39 -1.37
CA ALA A 106 -4.34 18.28 -1.97
C ALA A 106 -5.74 18.09 -1.35
N ALA A 107 -6.17 16.84 -1.13
CA ALA A 107 -7.42 16.53 -0.45
C ALA A 107 -7.43 17.04 1.01
N ILE A 108 -6.33 16.85 1.74
CA ILE A 108 -6.15 17.40 3.09
C ILE A 108 -6.19 18.92 3.07
N GLN A 109 -5.54 19.54 2.09
CA GLN A 109 -5.54 21.00 1.93
C GLN A 109 -6.94 21.54 1.67
N GLN A 110 -7.74 20.90 0.81
CA GLN A 110 -9.11 21.33 0.54
C GLN A 110 -9.99 21.31 1.80
N ILE A 111 -9.90 20.26 2.62
CA ILE A 111 -10.59 20.17 3.91
C ILE A 111 -10.14 21.31 4.85
N GLY A 112 -8.84 21.59 4.87
CA GLY A 112 -8.26 22.70 5.64
C GLY A 112 -8.83 24.07 5.23
N TRP A 113 -8.91 24.36 3.93
CA TRP A 113 -9.44 25.63 3.42
C TRP A 113 -10.93 25.82 3.74
N SER A 114 -11.76 24.77 3.58
CA SER A 114 -13.18 24.84 3.95
C SER A 114 -13.34 25.12 5.45
N THR A 115 -12.54 24.47 6.29
CA THR A 115 -12.54 24.71 7.75
C THR A 115 -12.13 26.15 8.06
N VAL A 116 -11.06 26.65 7.44
CA VAL A 116 -10.59 28.03 7.62
C VAL A 116 -11.64 29.07 7.17
N LEU A 117 -12.31 28.84 6.06
CA LEU A 117 -13.32 29.77 5.55
C LEU A 117 -14.56 29.81 6.45
N VAL A 118 -15.09 28.64 6.84
CA VAL A 118 -16.30 28.50 7.66
C VAL A 118 -16.08 29.01 9.08
N PHE A 119 -14.93 28.69 9.68
CA PHE A 119 -14.67 29.00 11.09
C PHE A 119 -13.85 30.30 11.29
N GLY A 120 -13.05 30.72 10.31
CA GLY A 120 -12.23 31.92 10.40
C GLY A 120 -12.87 33.15 9.75
N VAL A 121 -13.06 33.09 8.42
CA VAL A 121 -13.42 34.27 7.62
C VAL A 121 -14.88 34.68 7.81
N ILE A 122 -15.82 33.73 7.74
CA ILE A 122 -17.26 34.04 7.88
C ILE A 122 -17.57 34.70 9.24
N PRO A 123 -17.11 34.18 10.39
CA PRO A 123 -17.38 34.82 11.68
C PRO A 123 -16.77 36.23 11.78
N LEU A 124 -15.60 36.45 11.18
CA LEU A 124 -14.97 37.77 11.17
C LEU A 124 -15.75 38.78 10.32
N LEU A 125 -16.28 38.35 9.17
CA LEU A 125 -17.18 39.18 8.36
C LEU A 125 -18.47 39.51 9.10
N VAL A 126 -19.07 38.53 9.80
CA VAL A 126 -20.27 38.78 10.63
C VAL A 126 -19.95 39.75 11.77
N LEU A 127 -18.82 39.58 12.48
CA LEU A 127 -18.38 40.53 13.50
C LEU A 127 -18.19 41.93 12.94
N PHE A 128 -17.61 42.06 11.74
CA PHE A 128 -17.47 43.33 11.05
C PHE A 128 -18.84 43.96 10.71
N CYS A 129 -19.77 43.18 10.15
CA CYS A 129 -21.13 43.64 9.89
C CYS A 129 -21.85 44.12 11.17
N CYS A 130 -21.64 43.46 12.31
CA CYS A 130 -22.20 43.88 13.59
C CYS A 130 -21.74 45.29 14.01
N THR A 131 -20.55 45.73 13.60
CA THR A 131 -20.06 47.09 13.91
C THR A 131 -20.81 48.20 13.16
N ILE A 132 -21.48 47.86 12.05
CA ILE A 132 -22.20 48.81 11.19
C ILE A 132 -23.66 48.95 11.66
N ILE A 133 -24.20 47.94 12.33
CA ILE A 133 -25.60 47.92 12.80
C ILE A 133 -25.70 48.75 14.10
N PRO A 134 -26.70 49.64 14.24
CA PRO A 134 -26.93 50.37 15.47
C PRO A 134 -27.05 49.43 16.67
N ALA A 135 -26.32 49.74 17.74
CA ALA A 135 -26.23 48.93 18.96
C ALA A 135 -27.59 48.67 19.66
N GLU A 136 -28.61 49.47 19.35
CA GLU A 136 -29.97 49.35 19.89
C GLU A 136 -30.80 48.24 19.21
N SER A 137 -30.31 47.71 18.09
CA SER A 137 -31.03 46.69 17.33
C SER A 137 -30.88 45.31 17.99
N ALA A 138 -32.01 44.64 18.24
CA ALA A 138 -32.03 43.24 18.66
C ALA A 138 -31.31 42.31 17.66
N ILE A 139 -31.25 42.73 16.38
CA ILE A 139 -30.53 42.02 15.31
C ILE A 139 -29.02 42.04 15.56
N ALA A 140 -28.46 43.15 16.07
CA ALA A 140 -27.03 43.26 16.38
C ALA A 140 -26.64 42.29 17.51
N ALA A 141 -27.43 42.22 18.58
CA ALA A 141 -27.19 41.30 19.70
C ALA A 141 -27.28 39.82 19.27
N ALA A 142 -28.25 39.47 18.42
CA ALA A 142 -28.39 38.11 17.89
C ALA A 142 -27.22 37.71 16.97
N LEU A 143 -26.83 38.59 16.05
CA LEU A 143 -25.68 38.35 15.17
C LEU A 143 -24.37 38.26 15.95
N LEU A 144 -24.21 39.06 17.01
CA LEU A 144 -23.05 39.02 17.88
C LEU A 144 -22.94 37.67 18.62
N ALA A 145 -24.04 37.16 19.17
CA ALA A 145 -24.07 35.84 19.79
C ALA A 145 -23.76 34.72 18.79
N ILE A 146 -24.32 34.81 17.57
CA ILE A 146 -24.08 33.85 16.48
C ILE A 146 -22.63 33.89 16.00
N ALA A 147 -21.98 35.05 15.97
CA ALA A 147 -20.59 35.18 15.51
C ALA A 147 -19.55 34.78 16.58
N THR A 148 -19.87 34.99 17.86
CA THR A 148 -18.93 34.76 18.97
C THR A 148 -18.63 33.27 19.17
N VAL A 149 -19.64 32.40 19.03
CA VAL A 149 -19.47 30.94 19.23
C VAL A 149 -18.54 30.33 18.16
N PRO A 150 -18.78 30.50 16.84
CA PRO A 150 -17.89 30.01 15.80
C PRO A 150 -16.49 30.63 15.87
N PHE A 151 -16.37 31.92 16.21
CA PHE A 151 -15.08 32.59 16.35
C PHE A 151 -14.26 32.03 17.53
N CYS A 152 -14.89 31.73 18.66
CA CYS A 152 -14.20 31.11 19.80
C CYS A 152 -13.83 29.64 19.51
N CYS A 153 -14.71 28.90 18.83
CA CYS A 153 -14.41 27.55 18.35
C CYS A 153 -13.26 27.54 17.33
N SER A 154 -13.17 28.55 16.47
CA SER A 154 -12.09 28.64 15.48
C SER A 154 -10.75 28.99 16.11
N LEU A 155 -10.74 29.92 17.06
CA LEU A 155 -9.53 30.28 17.81
C LEU A 155 -8.94 29.05 18.53
N THR A 156 -9.80 28.19 19.07
CA THR A 156 -9.39 26.99 19.82
C THR A 156 -8.97 25.82 18.92
N LEU A 157 -9.68 25.56 17.83
CA LEU A 157 -9.25 24.62 16.80
C LEU A 157 -7.91 25.05 16.18
N PHE A 158 -7.71 26.35 16.00
CA PHE A 158 -6.50 26.90 15.39
C PHE A 158 -5.27 26.82 16.29
N VAL A 159 -5.38 27.15 17.58
CA VAL A 159 -4.24 27.02 18.50
C VAL A 159 -3.85 25.56 18.69
N VAL A 160 -4.80 24.62 18.58
CA VAL A 160 -4.48 23.19 18.51
C VAL A 160 -3.81 22.81 17.19
N ALA A 161 -4.20 23.41 16.05
CA ALA A 161 -3.61 23.12 14.74
C ALA A 161 -2.19 23.72 14.55
N VAL A 162 -1.90 24.88 15.16
CA VAL A 162 -0.61 25.60 15.06
C VAL A 162 0.47 25.07 16.00
N GLY A 163 0.10 24.28 17.01
CA GLY A 163 1.08 23.51 17.79
C GLY A 163 1.86 22.49 16.95
N SER A 164 1.32 22.14 15.77
CA SER A 164 1.97 21.28 14.79
C SER A 164 3.08 22.03 14.06
N GLU A 165 4.32 21.74 14.41
CA GLU A 165 5.57 22.46 14.07
C GLU A 165 5.98 22.41 12.58
N HIS A 166 5.05 22.35 11.63
CA HIS A 166 5.35 22.55 10.20
C HIS A 166 4.90 23.93 9.75
N SER A 167 5.84 24.87 9.83
CA SER A 167 5.78 26.23 9.33
C SER A 167 5.48 26.29 7.84
N ARG A 168 4.21 26.18 7.45
CA ARG A 168 3.78 26.59 6.11
C ARG A 168 3.71 28.12 6.08
N CYS A 169 4.38 28.71 5.10
CA CYS A 169 4.24 30.12 4.76
C CYS A 169 3.08 30.29 3.78
N VAL A 170 2.30 31.35 3.94
CA VAL A 170 1.45 31.87 2.87
C VAL A 170 2.25 32.94 2.16
N ASP A 171 2.48 32.73 0.87
CA ASP A 171 3.09 33.71 -0.01
C ASP A 171 1.99 34.70 -0.43
N PHE A 172 2.12 35.96 -0.01
CA PHE A 172 1.23 37.05 -0.40
C PHE A 172 2.07 38.09 -1.15
N GLY A 173 2.18 37.90 -2.48
CA GLY A 173 3.14 38.65 -3.30
C GLY A 173 4.58 38.26 -2.98
N GLU A 174 5.46 39.25 -2.77
CA GLU A 174 6.86 39.02 -2.36
C GLU A 174 7.03 38.74 -0.86
N CYS A 175 5.96 38.87 -0.06
CA CYS A 175 6.02 38.68 1.39
C CYS A 175 5.62 37.25 1.79
N ARG A 176 6.53 36.57 2.49
CA ARG A 176 6.26 35.28 3.14
C ARG A 176 5.81 35.49 4.57
N PHE A 177 4.53 35.24 4.86
CA PHE A 177 4.04 35.26 6.23
C PHE A 177 3.91 33.84 6.76
N PRO A 178 4.52 33.49 7.90
CA PRO A 178 4.19 32.24 8.56
C PRO A 178 2.71 32.29 8.96
N ILE A 179 1.91 31.35 8.46
CA ILE A 179 0.48 31.20 8.74
C ILE A 179 0.14 31.38 10.23
N PRO A 180 0.94 30.86 11.18
CA PRO A 180 0.72 31.09 12.61
C PRO A 180 0.64 32.56 13.03
N ILE A 181 1.43 33.46 12.44
CA ILE A 181 1.49 34.86 12.86
C ILE A 181 0.28 35.63 12.34
N ALA A 182 -0.05 35.47 11.05
CA ALA A 182 -1.19 36.15 10.45
C ALA A 182 -2.49 35.84 11.20
N TRP A 183 -2.72 34.57 11.55
CA TRP A 183 -3.91 34.16 12.29
C TRP A 183 -3.90 34.56 13.76
N ARG A 184 -2.73 34.61 14.43
CA ARG A 184 -2.63 35.20 15.77
C ARG A 184 -3.07 36.66 15.75
N LEU A 185 -2.65 37.42 14.73
CA LEU A 185 -3.10 38.79 14.54
C LEU A 185 -4.60 38.87 14.28
N VAL A 186 -5.16 38.02 13.42
CA VAL A 186 -6.61 37.97 13.16
C VAL A 186 -7.41 37.64 14.43
N GLY A 187 -6.94 36.68 15.22
CA GLY A 187 -7.55 36.31 16.50
C GLY A 187 -7.52 37.45 17.52
N LEU A 188 -6.39 38.15 17.63
CA LEU A 188 -6.24 39.33 18.48
C LEU A 188 -7.12 40.49 18.01
N ILE A 189 -7.22 40.72 16.71
CA ILE A 189 -8.11 41.74 16.12
C ILE A 189 -9.57 41.41 16.45
N GLY A 190 -10.00 40.15 16.27
CA GLY A 190 -11.38 39.77 16.59
C GLY A 190 -11.71 39.89 18.09
N LEU A 191 -10.76 39.57 18.99
CA LEU A 191 -10.92 39.83 20.43
C LEU A 191 -11.00 41.33 20.75
N ALA A 192 -10.17 42.15 20.11
CA ALA A 192 -10.21 43.59 20.27
C ALA A 192 -11.53 44.19 19.78
N LEU A 193 -12.05 43.73 18.63
CA LEU A 193 -13.35 44.14 18.10
C LEU A 193 -14.50 43.74 19.04
N LEU A 194 -14.48 42.52 19.58
CA LEU A 194 -15.47 42.07 20.57
C LEU A 194 -15.44 42.93 21.84
N ALA A 195 -14.25 43.28 22.33
CA ALA A 195 -14.10 44.17 23.49
C ALA A 195 -14.60 45.59 23.21
N TRP A 196 -14.24 46.14 22.05
CA TRP A 196 -14.70 47.46 21.62
C TRP A 196 -16.23 47.52 21.53
N MET A 197 -16.86 46.55 20.87
CA MET A 197 -18.32 46.50 20.76
C MET A 197 -18.98 46.35 22.13
N THR A 198 -18.44 45.49 23.00
CA THR A 198 -18.98 45.31 24.36
C THR A 198 -18.93 46.63 25.14
N ALA A 199 -17.83 47.39 25.03
CA ALA A 199 -17.71 48.70 25.67
C ALA A 199 -18.76 49.69 25.14
N GLN A 200 -18.91 49.80 23.81
CA GLN A 200 -19.93 50.66 23.19
C GLN A 200 -21.36 50.29 23.61
N HIS A 201 -21.70 48.99 23.64
CA HIS A 201 -23.02 48.55 24.09
C HIS A 201 -23.24 48.89 25.57
N THR A 202 -22.21 48.76 26.40
CA THR A 202 -22.28 49.08 27.83
C THR A 202 -22.51 50.58 28.06
N GLU A 203 -21.80 51.44 27.34
CA GLU A 203 -21.99 52.90 27.41
C GLU A 203 -23.40 53.34 26.99
N ARG A 204 -24.06 52.57 26.11
CA ARG A 204 -25.43 52.82 25.66
C ARG A 204 -26.50 52.17 26.54
N GLY A 205 -26.14 51.61 27.69
CA GLY A 205 -27.08 51.02 28.65
C GLY A 205 -27.40 49.53 28.40
N PHE A 206 -26.70 48.87 27.48
CA PHE A 206 -26.88 47.45 27.14
C PHE A 206 -25.79 46.57 27.73
N GLY A 207 -25.43 46.78 29.00
CA GLY A 207 -24.36 46.01 29.67
C GLY A 207 -24.60 44.49 29.74
N TRP A 208 -25.84 44.03 29.57
CA TRP A 208 -26.17 42.60 29.50
C TRP A 208 -25.55 41.88 28.29
N THR A 209 -25.15 42.62 27.24
CA THR A 209 -24.41 42.06 26.10
C THR A 209 -23.07 41.45 26.53
N ALA A 210 -22.40 42.04 27.53
CA ALA A 210 -21.16 41.50 28.09
C ALA A 210 -21.38 40.11 28.73
N ALA A 211 -22.50 39.93 29.42
CA ALA A 211 -22.86 38.67 30.07
C ALA A 211 -23.17 37.55 29.07
N ILE A 212 -23.53 37.89 27.83
CA ILE A 212 -23.77 36.92 26.74
C ILE A 212 -22.46 36.60 25.99
N VAL A 213 -21.64 37.62 25.72
CA VAL A 213 -20.49 37.50 24.83
C VAL A 213 -19.27 36.87 25.51
N TRP A 214 -18.97 37.23 26.75
CA TRP A 214 -17.69 36.89 27.40
C TRP A 214 -17.58 35.51 28.07
N PRO A 215 -18.66 34.81 28.49
CA PRO A 215 -18.51 33.48 29.08
C PRO A 215 -17.83 32.48 28.15
N VAL A 216 -18.10 32.55 26.84
CA VAL A 216 -17.52 31.64 25.85
C VAL A 216 -16.00 31.88 25.69
N PRO A 217 -15.51 33.09 25.36
CA PRO A 217 -14.07 33.38 25.31
C PRO A 217 -13.32 33.03 26.60
N LEU A 218 -13.91 33.28 27.77
CA LEU A 218 -13.25 33.03 29.07
C LEU A 218 -13.15 31.53 29.39
N LEU A 219 -14.24 30.77 29.20
CA LEU A 219 -14.25 29.33 29.42
C LEU A 219 -13.34 28.59 28.44
N TRP A 220 -13.33 29.04 27.17
CA TRP A 220 -12.49 28.44 26.14
C TRP A 220 -11.04 28.87 26.22
N GLY A 221 -10.76 30.14 26.53
CA GLY A 221 -9.41 30.67 26.75
C GLY A 221 -8.72 30.02 27.96
N GLY A 222 -9.45 29.80 29.06
CA GLY A 222 -8.94 29.07 30.22
C GLY A 222 -8.63 27.60 29.91
N ARG A 223 -9.52 26.91 29.17
CA ARG A 223 -9.28 25.54 28.70
C ARG A 223 -8.09 25.46 27.75
N LEU A 224 -7.90 26.47 26.91
CA LEU A 224 -6.80 26.52 25.95
C LEU A 224 -5.45 26.73 26.64
N LEU A 225 -5.38 27.65 27.60
CA LEU A 225 -4.20 27.87 28.43
C LEU A 225 -3.83 26.58 29.19
N LEU A 226 -4.82 25.91 29.79
CA LEU A 226 -4.63 24.64 30.47
C LEU A 226 -4.14 23.55 29.50
N ARG A 227 -4.69 23.49 28.29
CA ARG A 227 -4.24 22.55 27.25
C ARG A 227 -2.83 22.86 26.77
N LEU A 228 -2.44 24.12 26.58
CA LEU A 228 -1.07 24.50 26.19
C LEU A 228 -0.06 24.13 27.29
N VAL A 229 -0.44 24.30 28.56
CA VAL A 229 0.37 23.87 29.70
C VAL A 229 0.52 22.34 29.73
N LEU A 230 -0.55 21.58 29.49
CA LEU A 230 -0.55 20.12 29.51
C LEU A 230 -0.01 19.46 28.22
N ALA A 231 -0.07 20.14 27.06
CA ALA A 231 0.35 19.64 25.76
C ALA A 231 1.87 19.71 25.54
N SER A 232 2.62 20.34 26.44
CA SER A 232 4.10 20.29 26.47
C SER A 232 4.68 18.86 26.69
N ARG A 233 3.82 17.84 26.86
CA ARG A 233 4.15 16.41 26.79
C ARG A 233 3.58 15.78 25.51
N SER A 234 4.35 15.89 24.43
CA SER A 234 3.99 15.46 23.07
C SER A 234 4.07 13.94 22.85
N ASP A 235 2.97 13.23 23.15
CA ASP A 235 2.69 11.89 22.59
C ASP A 235 1.31 11.83 21.88
N ARG A 236 0.33 12.61 22.37
CA ARG A 236 -1.06 12.58 21.86
C ARG A 236 -1.26 13.22 20.48
N GLU A 237 -0.30 14.00 19.99
CA GLU A 237 -0.41 14.68 18.69
C GLU A 237 0.08 13.78 17.55
N VAL A 238 1.12 12.99 17.80
CA VAL A 238 1.54 11.89 16.92
C VAL A 238 0.40 10.88 16.79
N GLU A 239 -0.27 10.56 17.90
CA GLU A 239 -1.40 9.63 17.89
C GLU A 239 -2.60 10.14 17.09
N ARG A 240 -2.97 11.42 17.22
CA ARG A 240 -4.06 12.04 16.44
C ARG A 240 -3.71 12.23 14.97
N ARG A 241 -2.47 12.56 14.63
CA ARG A 241 -2.01 12.59 13.23
C ARG A 241 -2.05 11.20 12.61
N ASN A 242 -1.64 10.19 13.37
CA ASN A 242 -1.76 8.81 12.95
C ASN A 242 -3.24 8.40 12.84
N GLU A 243 -4.13 8.88 13.70
CA GLU A 243 -5.57 8.63 13.61
C GLU A 243 -6.21 9.29 12.39
N ALA A 244 -5.97 10.57 12.12
CA ALA A 244 -6.47 11.25 10.91
C ALA A 244 -5.88 10.65 9.62
N LYS A 245 -4.59 10.28 9.64
CA LYS A 245 -3.96 9.56 8.52
C LYS A 245 -4.57 8.17 8.34
N ARG A 246 -4.91 7.49 9.45
CA ARG A 246 -5.63 6.20 9.43
C ARG A 246 -7.06 6.37 8.92
N GLU A 247 -7.76 7.45 9.26
CA GLU A 247 -9.12 7.75 8.79
C GLU A 247 -9.16 8.09 7.29
N ILE A 248 -8.20 8.87 6.80
CA ILE A 248 -8.08 9.15 5.35
C ILE A 248 -7.69 7.89 4.59
N ASN A 249 -6.77 7.09 5.13
CA ASN A 249 -6.41 5.80 4.55
C ASN A 249 -7.59 4.82 4.61
N SER A 250 -8.37 4.79 5.70
CA SER A 250 -9.52 3.90 5.80
C SER A 250 -10.61 4.29 4.82
N ARG A 251 -10.92 5.58 4.67
CA ARG A 251 -11.88 6.08 3.67
C ARG A 251 -11.44 5.86 2.23
N ASN A 252 -10.14 5.92 1.94
CA ASN A 252 -9.65 5.72 0.59
C ASN A 252 -9.52 4.25 0.21
N ILE A 253 -9.11 3.39 1.15
CA ILE A 253 -8.80 1.98 0.86
C ILE A 253 -10.01 1.06 1.14
N HIS A 254 -10.97 1.46 1.97
CA HIS A 254 -12.22 0.70 2.15
C HIS A 254 -12.91 0.48 0.81
N PHE A 255 -13.20 -0.79 0.53
CA PHE A 255 -13.80 -1.22 -0.70
C PHE A 255 -14.71 -2.43 -0.45
N ASP A 256 -16.01 -2.22 -0.60
CA ASP A 256 -17.05 -3.24 -0.40
C ASP A 256 -17.25 -4.17 -1.61
N GLY A 257 -16.53 -3.92 -2.71
CA GLY A 257 -16.84 -4.47 -4.02
C GLY A 257 -17.98 -3.71 -4.72
N SER A 258 -18.08 -3.86 -6.03
CA SER A 258 -19.21 -3.39 -6.84
C SER A 258 -19.37 -4.31 -8.05
N VAL A 259 -20.44 -5.09 -8.03
CA VAL A 259 -20.74 -6.06 -9.09
C VAL A 259 -21.67 -5.42 -10.12
N ILE A 260 -21.21 -5.34 -11.36
CA ILE A 260 -22.01 -4.86 -12.49
C ILE A 260 -22.83 -6.04 -13.01
N ARG A 261 -24.16 -5.95 -12.92
CA ARG A 261 -25.10 -7.03 -13.26
C ARG A 261 -25.34 -7.15 -14.77
N GLU A 262 -24.29 -7.39 -15.53
CA GLU A 262 -24.31 -7.56 -16.98
C GLU A 262 -23.76 -8.94 -17.35
N ARG A 263 -24.56 -9.73 -18.08
CA ARG A 263 -24.20 -11.10 -18.46
C ARG A 263 -22.96 -11.13 -19.35
N GLY A 264 -22.03 -12.03 -19.06
CA GLY A 264 -20.77 -12.19 -19.80
C GLY A 264 -19.73 -11.12 -19.48
N ARG A 265 -20.03 -10.16 -18.60
CA ARG A 265 -19.07 -9.15 -18.19
C ARG A 265 -18.04 -9.77 -17.24
N PRO A 266 -16.73 -9.51 -17.41
CA PRO A 266 -15.72 -9.95 -16.46
C PRO A 266 -15.92 -9.31 -15.09
N CYS A 267 -15.77 -10.10 -14.04
CA CYS A 267 -15.84 -9.68 -12.65
C CYS A 267 -14.62 -10.16 -11.88
N VAL A 268 -13.85 -9.24 -11.33
CA VAL A 268 -12.66 -9.56 -10.53
C VAL A 268 -13.10 -10.23 -9.22
N ALA A 269 -12.90 -11.54 -9.14
CA ALA A 269 -13.30 -12.37 -8.02
C ALA A 269 -12.23 -12.46 -6.93
N SER A 270 -10.94 -12.42 -7.28
CA SER A 270 -9.84 -12.46 -6.33
C SER A 270 -8.66 -11.62 -6.81
N TRP A 271 -7.97 -10.95 -5.88
CA TRP A 271 -6.90 -10.00 -6.20
C TRP A 271 -5.67 -10.09 -5.28
N PRO A 272 -4.43 -10.02 -5.82
CA PRO A 272 -3.22 -10.07 -5.01
C PRO A 272 -2.98 -8.72 -4.33
N GLY A 273 -3.24 -8.65 -3.02
CA GLY A 273 -3.04 -7.44 -2.22
C GLY A 273 -1.60 -6.89 -2.17
N LYS A 274 -0.62 -7.63 -2.69
CA LYS A 274 0.79 -7.19 -2.78
C LYS A 274 1.02 -6.12 -3.85
N CYS A 275 0.10 -5.99 -4.82
CA CYS A 275 0.22 -5.05 -5.94
C CYS A 275 -0.59 -3.77 -5.67
N GLU A 276 -0.13 -2.92 -4.74
CA GLU A 276 -0.85 -1.72 -4.27
C GLU A 276 -1.28 -0.80 -5.42
N GLY A 277 -0.35 -0.41 -6.29
CA GLY A 277 -0.70 0.49 -7.40
C GLY A 277 -1.66 -0.12 -8.43
N ALA A 278 -1.70 -1.44 -8.56
CA ALA A 278 -2.68 -2.12 -9.41
C ALA A 278 -4.04 -2.22 -8.72
N TRP A 279 -4.06 -2.43 -7.40
CA TRP A 279 -5.26 -2.39 -6.57
C TRP A 279 -5.95 -1.03 -6.60
N GLU A 280 -5.19 0.07 -6.47
CA GLU A 280 -5.73 1.42 -6.57
C GLU A 280 -6.40 1.67 -7.93
N SER A 281 -5.79 1.19 -9.01
CA SER A 281 -6.37 1.26 -10.36
C SER A 281 -7.69 0.48 -10.45
N LEU A 282 -7.73 -0.76 -9.93
CA LEU A 282 -8.93 -1.58 -9.89
C LEU A 282 -10.07 -0.88 -9.12
N VAL A 283 -9.78 -0.38 -7.92
CA VAL A 283 -10.78 0.32 -7.08
C VAL A 283 -11.29 1.58 -7.77
N SER A 284 -10.39 2.37 -8.36
CA SER A 284 -10.73 3.60 -9.08
C SER A 284 -11.64 3.33 -10.29
N GLN A 285 -11.30 2.35 -11.13
CA GLN A 285 -12.13 1.95 -12.28
C GLN A 285 -13.47 1.36 -11.84
N THR A 286 -13.49 0.59 -10.76
CA THR A 286 -14.73 0.01 -10.24
C THR A 286 -15.68 1.08 -9.69
N ARG A 287 -15.16 2.10 -8.98
CA ARG A 287 -15.96 3.25 -8.51
C ARG A 287 -16.54 4.08 -9.66
N ARG A 288 -15.91 4.07 -10.85
CA ARG A 288 -16.44 4.68 -12.08
C ARG A 288 -17.42 3.79 -12.84
N GLY A 289 -17.65 2.55 -12.41
CA GLY A 289 -18.50 1.58 -13.10
C GLY A 289 -17.87 1.01 -14.38
N GLU A 290 -16.55 1.14 -14.54
CA GLU A 290 -15.81 0.62 -15.70
C GLU A 290 -15.51 -0.87 -15.54
N VAL A 291 -15.19 -1.30 -14.32
CA VAL A 291 -14.82 -2.68 -13.98
C VAL A 291 -15.77 -3.23 -12.92
N SER A 292 -16.17 -4.49 -13.07
CA SER A 292 -16.92 -5.22 -12.04
C SER A 292 -15.93 -5.91 -11.10
N ALA A 293 -16.11 -5.78 -9.79
CA ALA A 293 -15.22 -6.39 -8.81
C ALA A 293 -15.98 -6.88 -7.59
N ALA A 294 -15.80 -8.15 -7.23
CA ALA A 294 -16.39 -8.77 -6.05
C ALA A 294 -15.47 -8.71 -4.82
N VAL A 295 -14.18 -8.41 -5.02
CA VAL A 295 -13.17 -8.30 -3.96
C VAL A 295 -13.54 -7.25 -2.92
N VAL A 296 -13.23 -7.56 -1.66
CA VAL A 296 -13.57 -6.74 -0.50
C VAL A 296 -12.30 -6.42 0.28
N PHE A 297 -12.18 -5.18 0.76
CA PHE A 297 -11.12 -4.77 1.66
C PHE A 297 -11.68 -3.88 2.78
N LEU A 298 -11.58 -4.38 4.01
CA LEU A 298 -12.07 -3.75 5.22
C LEU A 298 -10.87 -3.30 6.08
N PRO A 299 -10.37 -2.04 5.92
CA PRO A 299 -9.23 -1.56 6.68
C PRO A 299 -9.54 -1.37 8.17
N TRP A 300 -8.48 -1.30 8.99
CA TRP A 300 -8.60 -0.92 10.39
C TRP A 300 -9.29 0.45 10.56
N GLY A 301 -10.14 0.56 11.59
CA GLY A 301 -10.82 1.81 11.96
C GLY A 301 -12.20 2.01 11.33
N ILE A 302 -12.73 1.01 10.62
CA ILE A 302 -14.14 0.96 10.23
C ILE A 302 -14.90 0.03 11.17
N ASP A 303 -16.21 0.21 11.31
CA ASP A 303 -17.06 -0.55 12.24
C ASP A 303 -17.03 -2.07 11.96
N ASP A 304 -16.77 -2.46 10.71
CA ASP A 304 -16.74 -3.87 10.30
C ASP A 304 -15.36 -4.53 10.47
N TYR A 305 -14.31 -3.77 10.83
CA TYR A 305 -13.00 -4.34 11.15
C TYR A 305 -13.05 -5.08 12.48
N GLY A 306 -12.57 -6.31 12.52
CA GLY A 306 -12.65 -7.17 13.70
C GLY A 306 -14.02 -7.84 13.86
N ALA A 307 -14.97 -7.62 12.95
CA ALA A 307 -16.26 -8.30 12.99
C ALA A 307 -16.13 -9.75 12.48
N HIS A 308 -16.76 -10.67 13.22
CA HIS A 308 -16.80 -12.09 12.91
C HIS A 308 -18.22 -12.52 12.57
N ASP A 309 -18.39 -13.11 11.39
CA ASP A 309 -19.66 -13.66 10.96
C ASP A 309 -19.73 -15.16 11.16
N SER A 310 -20.86 -15.64 11.68
CA SER A 310 -21.13 -17.06 11.86
C SER A 310 -21.19 -17.78 10.51
N ILE A 311 -20.62 -18.98 10.45
CA ILE A 311 -20.74 -19.85 9.29
C ILE A 311 -22.18 -20.37 9.21
N PRO A 312 -22.88 -20.24 8.07
CA PRO A 312 -24.20 -20.85 7.89
C PRO A 312 -24.12 -22.37 8.04
N LEU A 313 -25.07 -22.96 8.80
CA LEU A 313 -25.12 -24.40 9.05
C LEU A 313 -25.12 -25.24 7.77
N ALA A 314 -25.74 -24.74 6.70
CA ALA A 314 -25.82 -25.39 5.40
C ALA A 314 -24.44 -25.64 4.74
N GLU A 315 -23.40 -24.92 5.16
CA GLU A 315 -22.06 -25.06 4.59
C GLU A 315 -21.30 -26.26 5.16
N GLY A 316 -21.72 -26.76 6.33
CA GLY A 316 -21.13 -27.95 6.97
C GLY A 316 -19.64 -27.80 7.30
N LEU A 317 -19.19 -26.58 7.61
CA LEU A 317 -17.78 -26.29 7.90
C LEU A 317 -17.53 -26.17 9.40
N PRO A 318 -16.31 -26.48 9.87
CA PRO A 318 -15.93 -26.33 11.27
C PRO A 318 -15.75 -24.85 11.66
N GLY A 319 -15.86 -24.59 12.97
CA GLY A 319 -15.58 -23.28 13.55
C GLY A 319 -16.83 -22.44 13.85
N ARG A 320 -16.64 -21.39 14.66
CA ARG A 320 -17.73 -20.46 15.02
C ARG A 320 -17.93 -19.36 13.98
N CYS A 321 -16.89 -19.03 13.22
CA CYS A 321 -16.87 -17.99 12.19
C CYS A 321 -15.93 -18.40 11.04
N TRP A 322 -15.97 -17.64 9.94
CA TRP A 322 -15.15 -17.91 8.76
C TRP A 322 -13.63 -17.94 9.01
N CYS A 323 -13.12 -17.34 10.08
CA CYS A 323 -11.68 -17.37 10.35
C CYS A 323 -11.11 -18.80 10.43
N THR A 324 -11.83 -19.75 11.01
CA THR A 324 -11.35 -21.14 11.15
C THR A 324 -11.08 -21.81 9.80
N PRO A 325 -12.05 -21.92 8.86
CA PRO A 325 -11.76 -22.53 7.57
C PRO A 325 -10.79 -21.70 6.71
N LEU A 326 -10.74 -20.37 6.86
CA LEU A 326 -9.87 -19.52 6.04
C LEU A 326 -8.41 -19.50 6.51
N TYR A 327 -8.19 -19.47 7.83
CA TYR A 327 -6.91 -19.17 8.44
C TYR A 327 -6.46 -20.19 9.49
N GLY A 328 -7.33 -21.13 9.87
CA GLY A 328 -7.11 -22.13 10.92
C GLY A 328 -7.54 -21.66 12.31
N GLU A 329 -7.52 -20.35 12.57
CA GLU A 329 -7.82 -19.76 13.86
C GLU A 329 -8.51 -18.39 13.73
N GLU A 330 -9.13 -17.92 14.82
CA GLU A 330 -9.83 -16.64 14.90
C GLU A 330 -8.84 -15.45 14.80
N GLN A 331 -9.07 -14.55 13.84
CA GLN A 331 -8.15 -13.44 13.55
C GLN A 331 -8.66 -12.10 14.10
N LEU A 332 -7.77 -11.27 14.64
CA LEU A 332 -8.13 -9.98 15.25
C LEU A 332 -8.78 -8.97 14.28
N TRP A 333 -8.53 -9.11 12.97
CA TRP A 333 -9.13 -8.28 11.93
C TRP A 333 -10.52 -8.77 11.48
N GLY A 334 -11.01 -9.90 12.01
CA GLY A 334 -12.31 -10.42 11.68
C GLY A 334 -12.38 -11.14 10.34
N CYS A 335 -13.57 -11.66 10.03
CA CYS A 335 -13.84 -12.38 8.78
C CYS A 335 -15.09 -11.90 8.05
N ARG A 336 -15.69 -10.78 8.48
CA ARG A 336 -16.87 -10.19 7.82
C ARG A 336 -16.65 -9.88 6.35
N TRP A 337 -15.43 -9.50 5.97
CA TRP A 337 -15.05 -9.28 4.58
C TRP A 337 -15.36 -10.48 3.69
N PHE A 338 -15.24 -11.71 4.21
CA PHE A 338 -15.48 -12.94 3.43
C PHE A 338 -16.97 -13.18 3.18
N THR A 339 -17.83 -12.85 4.15
CA THR A 339 -19.29 -12.89 3.96
C THR A 339 -19.72 -11.94 2.85
N GLN A 340 -19.22 -10.70 2.88
CA GLN A 340 -19.52 -9.69 1.87
C GLN A 340 -18.96 -10.07 0.49
N TRP A 341 -17.72 -10.54 0.46
CA TRP A 341 -17.10 -11.08 -0.76
C TRP A 341 -17.95 -12.20 -1.36
N ARG A 342 -18.37 -13.18 -0.54
CA ARG A 342 -19.25 -14.26 -0.99
C ARG A 342 -20.56 -13.72 -1.59
N GLN A 343 -21.21 -12.77 -0.94
CA GLN A 343 -22.45 -12.17 -1.45
C GLN A 343 -22.24 -11.49 -2.82
N ASN A 344 -21.10 -10.83 -3.00
CA ASN A 344 -20.71 -10.26 -4.29
C ASN A 344 -20.49 -11.37 -5.34
N ILE A 345 -19.82 -12.47 -4.98
CA ILE A 345 -19.64 -13.62 -5.87
C ILE A 345 -21.00 -14.21 -6.29
N GLU A 346 -21.92 -14.45 -5.36
CA GLU A 346 -23.25 -14.97 -5.69
C GLU A 346 -23.99 -14.01 -6.63
N THR A 347 -23.93 -12.71 -6.36
CA THR A 347 -24.53 -11.69 -7.25
C THR A 347 -23.92 -11.72 -8.66
N ALA A 348 -22.60 -11.89 -8.75
CA ALA A 348 -21.90 -11.97 -10.03
C ALA A 348 -22.33 -13.23 -10.81
N VAL A 349 -22.36 -14.39 -10.15
CA VAL A 349 -22.78 -15.67 -10.74
C VAL A 349 -24.24 -15.63 -11.19
N GLU A 350 -25.16 -15.11 -10.36
CA GLU A 350 -26.58 -14.96 -10.69
C GLU A 350 -26.79 -14.03 -11.90
N SER A 351 -25.97 -13.00 -12.05
CA SER A 351 -26.00 -12.11 -13.22
C SER A 351 -25.36 -12.71 -14.48
N GLY A 352 -24.73 -13.88 -14.35
CA GLY A 352 -24.00 -14.55 -15.42
C GLY A 352 -22.70 -13.85 -15.81
N ALA A 353 -22.05 -13.16 -14.85
CA ALA A 353 -20.73 -12.57 -15.03
C ALA A 353 -19.63 -13.65 -15.13
N GLU A 354 -18.53 -13.34 -15.79
CA GLU A 354 -17.36 -14.22 -15.89
C GLU A 354 -16.36 -13.88 -14.78
N LEU A 355 -16.15 -14.80 -13.83
CA LEU A 355 -15.25 -14.55 -12.71
C LEU A 355 -13.78 -14.57 -13.17
N GLU A 356 -12.98 -13.62 -12.71
CA GLU A 356 -11.52 -13.57 -12.93
C GLU A 356 -10.75 -13.65 -11.61
N VAL A 357 -9.76 -14.53 -11.54
CA VAL A 357 -8.84 -14.69 -10.40
C VAL A 357 -7.45 -14.23 -10.83
N TYR A 358 -6.95 -13.17 -10.18
CA TYR A 358 -5.64 -12.63 -10.49
C TYR A 358 -4.54 -13.26 -9.63
N TYR A 359 -3.50 -13.74 -10.31
CA TYR A 359 -2.29 -14.32 -9.74
C TYR A 359 -1.13 -13.33 -9.78
N LEU A 360 -0.15 -13.53 -8.90
CA LEU A 360 1.12 -12.80 -8.94
C LEU A 360 1.84 -13.00 -10.29
N PRO A 361 2.73 -12.07 -10.70
CA PRO A 361 3.37 -12.11 -12.01
C PRO A 361 4.12 -13.43 -12.27
N ASN A 362 3.82 -14.05 -13.41
CA ASN A 362 4.35 -15.34 -13.87
C ASN A 362 4.02 -16.52 -12.94
N ARG A 363 2.91 -16.44 -12.18
CA ARG A 363 2.47 -17.45 -11.21
C ARG A 363 1.03 -17.91 -11.40
N VAL A 364 0.47 -17.73 -12.60
CA VAL A 364 -0.85 -18.27 -12.96
C VAL A 364 -0.93 -19.77 -12.66
N GLY A 365 -2.01 -20.18 -12.00
CA GLY A 365 -2.26 -21.58 -11.60
C GLY A 365 -1.46 -22.07 -10.39
N LYS A 366 -0.58 -21.26 -9.80
CA LYS A 366 0.24 -21.63 -8.63
C LYS A 366 -0.32 -21.05 -7.34
N GLY A 367 0.01 -21.68 -6.21
CA GLY A 367 -0.37 -21.19 -4.89
C GLY A 367 -1.74 -21.62 -4.40
N LYS A 368 -2.48 -22.44 -5.16
CA LYS A 368 -3.74 -23.04 -4.69
C LYS A 368 -3.50 -23.95 -3.48
N VAL A 369 -4.49 -24.01 -2.59
CA VAL A 369 -4.54 -25.01 -1.51
C VAL A 369 -5.19 -26.29 -2.05
N LYS A 370 -5.05 -27.41 -1.33
CA LYS A 370 -5.61 -28.68 -1.78
C LYS A 370 -7.14 -28.68 -1.84
N SER A 371 -7.78 -28.00 -0.89
CA SER A 371 -9.23 -27.86 -0.79
C SER A 371 -9.59 -26.72 0.16
N PHE A 372 -10.85 -26.29 0.16
CA PHE A 372 -11.30 -25.29 1.13
C PHE A 372 -11.20 -25.80 2.57
N ASP A 373 -11.41 -27.11 2.80
CA ASP A 373 -11.33 -27.71 4.14
C ASP A 373 -9.90 -27.74 4.69
N THR A 374 -8.87 -27.72 3.84
CA THR A 374 -7.45 -27.69 4.25
C THR A 374 -6.85 -26.29 4.25
N ALA A 375 -7.59 -25.27 3.81
CA ALA A 375 -7.07 -23.91 3.65
C ALA A 375 -6.54 -23.32 4.96
N GLY A 376 -7.28 -23.53 6.06
CA GLY A 376 -6.88 -23.09 7.39
C GLY A 376 -5.58 -23.73 7.90
N ASP A 377 -5.46 -25.06 7.78
CA ASP A 377 -4.26 -25.80 8.22
C ASP A 377 -3.03 -25.41 7.38
N GLU A 378 -3.19 -25.30 6.06
CA GLU A 378 -2.13 -24.86 5.15
C GLU A 378 -1.73 -23.39 5.38
N ASN A 379 -2.65 -22.57 5.91
CA ASN A 379 -2.34 -21.21 6.35
C ASN A 379 -1.50 -21.23 7.63
N LEU A 380 -1.90 -21.97 8.66
CA LEU A 380 -1.15 -22.09 9.92
C LEU A 380 0.28 -22.61 9.68
N GLN A 381 0.44 -23.66 8.87
CA GLN A 381 1.75 -24.19 8.53
C GLN A 381 2.65 -23.12 7.86
N ARG A 382 2.06 -22.28 7.00
CA ARG A 382 2.79 -21.22 6.30
C ARG A 382 3.14 -20.06 7.23
N GLU A 383 2.24 -19.69 8.14
CA GLU A 383 2.53 -18.67 9.16
C GLU A 383 3.61 -19.14 10.14
N GLU A 384 3.57 -20.41 10.55
CA GLU A 384 4.64 -21.02 11.35
C GLU A 384 5.99 -20.91 10.62
N LEU A 385 6.06 -21.32 9.35
CA LEU A 385 7.28 -21.19 8.55
C LEU A 385 7.70 -19.73 8.39
N ASN A 386 6.80 -18.82 8.02
CA ASN A 386 7.12 -17.41 7.85
C ASN A 386 7.57 -16.74 9.16
N SER A 387 7.04 -17.15 10.31
CA SER A 387 7.45 -16.63 11.62
C SER A 387 8.92 -16.91 11.92
N ARG A 388 9.46 -18.03 11.42
CA ARG A 388 10.88 -18.40 11.53
C ARG A 388 11.80 -17.46 10.76
N GLN A 389 11.28 -16.69 9.81
CA GLN A 389 12.07 -15.69 9.08
C GLN A 389 12.68 -14.65 10.02
N LYS A 390 11.93 -14.19 11.03
CA LYS A 390 12.46 -13.24 12.04
C LYS A 390 13.62 -13.82 12.83
N GLY A 391 13.56 -15.11 13.16
CA GLY A 391 14.66 -15.83 13.81
C GLY A 391 15.85 -16.00 12.88
N PHE A 392 15.60 -16.31 11.60
CA PHE A 392 16.64 -16.42 10.58
C PHE A 392 17.38 -15.08 10.37
N GLU A 393 16.70 -13.94 10.40
CA GLU A 393 17.33 -12.62 10.28
C GLU A 393 18.31 -12.31 11.44
N GLN A 394 18.26 -13.05 12.55
CA GLN A 394 19.19 -12.95 13.67
C GLN A 394 20.34 -13.97 13.59
N SER A 395 20.28 -14.92 12.66
CA SER A 395 21.23 -16.01 12.50
C SER A 395 22.63 -15.54 12.06
N PRO A 396 23.70 -16.31 12.37
CA PRO A 396 25.04 -16.05 11.84
C PRO A 396 25.08 -16.00 10.31
N GLU A 397 24.33 -16.86 9.63
CA GLU A 397 24.28 -16.94 8.16
C GLU A 397 23.73 -15.65 7.54
N PHE A 398 22.69 -15.08 8.14
CA PHE A 398 22.13 -13.80 7.68
C PHE A 398 23.08 -12.63 7.96
N LYS A 399 23.76 -12.61 9.11
CA LYS A 399 24.79 -11.61 9.43
C LYS A 399 25.96 -11.69 8.45
N GLN A 400 26.41 -12.90 8.12
CA GLN A 400 27.43 -13.11 7.09
C GLN A 400 26.99 -12.54 5.73
N ALA A 401 25.73 -12.73 5.34
CA ALA A 401 25.19 -12.13 4.12
C ALA A 401 25.15 -10.59 4.19
N LEU A 402 24.80 -10.00 5.34
CA LEU A 402 24.86 -8.55 5.55
C LEU A 402 26.29 -8.02 5.39
N ASP A 403 27.27 -8.65 6.04
CA ASP A 403 28.69 -8.30 5.93
C ASP A 403 29.21 -8.46 4.49
N ALA A 404 28.71 -9.48 3.80
CA ALA A 404 29.00 -9.73 2.40
C ALA A 404 28.35 -8.71 1.45
N GLY A 405 27.45 -7.84 1.91
CA GLY A 405 26.88 -6.75 1.11
C GLY A 405 25.39 -6.85 0.81
N LEU A 406 24.63 -7.76 1.45
CA LEU A 406 23.16 -7.80 1.35
C LEU A 406 22.54 -6.43 1.67
N GLY A 407 23.10 -5.70 2.64
CA GLY A 407 22.64 -4.36 3.03
C GLY A 407 22.77 -3.28 1.95
N ASN A 408 23.58 -3.52 0.90
CA ASN A 408 23.78 -2.59 -0.21
C ASN A 408 22.68 -2.68 -1.28
N LEU A 409 21.80 -3.68 -1.21
CA LEU A 409 20.71 -3.84 -2.17
C LEU A 409 19.63 -2.76 -1.97
N SER A 410 19.01 -2.35 -3.07
CA SER A 410 17.91 -1.38 -2.99
C SER A 410 16.78 -1.91 -2.10
N ARG A 411 16.32 -1.03 -1.20
CA ARG A 411 15.16 -1.26 -0.33
C ARG A 411 13.89 -0.63 -0.90
N GLU A 412 13.99 0.09 -2.01
CA GLU A 412 12.84 0.71 -2.66
C GLU A 412 11.90 -0.39 -3.19
N PRO A 413 10.62 -0.37 -2.81
CA PRO A 413 9.68 -1.36 -3.29
C PRO A 413 9.29 -1.07 -4.74
N ARG A 414 9.32 -2.12 -5.57
CA ARG A 414 8.77 -2.17 -6.93
C ARG A 414 7.22 -2.16 -6.89
N GLY A 415 6.58 -2.18 -8.06
CA GLY A 415 5.12 -2.24 -8.18
C GLY A 415 4.48 -3.52 -7.62
N ASP A 416 5.26 -4.58 -7.40
CA ASP A 416 4.83 -5.80 -6.70
C ASP A 416 5.10 -5.74 -5.18
N GLY A 417 5.49 -4.58 -4.65
CA GLY A 417 5.82 -4.36 -3.24
C GLY A 417 7.15 -4.98 -2.77
N SER A 418 7.88 -5.72 -3.63
CA SER A 418 9.19 -6.28 -3.28
C SER A 418 10.34 -5.32 -3.60
N SER A 419 11.45 -5.44 -2.89
CA SER A 419 12.70 -4.74 -3.19
C SER A 419 13.81 -5.76 -3.46
N GLN A 420 14.95 -5.33 -4.00
CA GLN A 420 16.11 -6.23 -4.19
C GLN A 420 16.52 -6.86 -2.86
N TYR A 421 16.58 -6.05 -1.80
CA TYR A 421 16.86 -6.51 -0.45
C TYR A 421 15.87 -7.58 0.02
N SER A 422 14.56 -7.32 -0.08
CA SER A 422 13.56 -8.26 0.48
C SER A 422 13.48 -9.57 -0.31
N ARG A 423 13.71 -9.56 -1.62
CA ARG A 423 13.77 -10.80 -2.43
C ARG A 423 15.00 -11.63 -2.12
N GLU A 424 16.16 -11.00 -1.95
CA GLU A 424 17.38 -11.73 -1.60
C GLU A 424 17.33 -12.25 -0.16
N ALA A 425 16.87 -11.45 0.80
CA ALA A 425 16.63 -11.91 2.17
C ALA A 425 15.67 -13.10 2.21
N ARG A 426 14.59 -13.06 1.41
CA ARG A 426 13.66 -14.19 1.26
C ARG A 426 14.33 -15.42 0.65
N ARG A 427 15.19 -15.25 -0.36
CA ARG A 427 15.93 -16.35 -0.99
C ARG A 427 16.87 -17.05 0.00
N LEU A 428 17.61 -16.28 0.80
CA LEU A 428 18.47 -16.80 1.86
C LEU A 428 17.66 -17.58 2.91
N PHE A 429 16.51 -17.02 3.32
CA PHE A 429 15.60 -17.70 4.24
C PHE A 429 15.11 -19.04 3.67
N LEU A 430 14.63 -19.06 2.43
CA LEU A 430 14.20 -20.29 1.75
C LEU A 430 15.33 -21.32 1.61
N ALA A 431 16.57 -20.86 1.43
CA ALA A 431 17.75 -21.73 1.38
C ALA A 431 18.07 -22.37 2.75
N SER A 432 17.77 -21.68 3.86
CA SER A 432 17.94 -22.24 5.22
C SER A 432 16.89 -23.27 5.63
N LEU A 433 15.77 -23.32 4.91
CA LEU A 433 14.71 -24.30 5.16
C LEU A 433 15.07 -25.68 4.61
N SER A 434 14.46 -26.71 5.19
CA SER A 434 14.53 -28.07 4.65
C SER A 434 13.90 -28.14 3.26
N LYS A 435 14.26 -29.18 2.49
CA LYS A 435 13.75 -29.36 1.12
C LYS A 435 12.21 -29.38 1.07
N THR A 436 11.57 -30.12 1.98
CA THR A 436 10.10 -30.25 2.04
C THR A 436 9.42 -28.92 2.36
N GLU A 437 9.95 -28.16 3.32
CA GLU A 437 9.41 -26.83 3.67
C GLU A 437 9.58 -25.82 2.54
N ARG A 438 10.73 -25.87 1.86
CA ARG A 438 11.00 -25.02 0.70
C ARG A 438 10.06 -25.34 -0.45
N GLU A 439 9.83 -26.63 -0.74
CA GLU A 439 8.88 -27.07 -1.76
C GLU A 439 7.46 -26.63 -1.40
N PHE A 440 7.03 -26.79 -0.15
CA PHE A 440 5.74 -26.32 0.34
C PHE A 440 5.54 -24.81 0.17
N LEU A 441 6.54 -23.99 0.52
CA LEU A 441 6.47 -22.54 0.31
C LEU A 441 6.51 -22.15 -1.18
N ALA A 442 7.28 -22.88 -2.00
CA ALA A 442 7.40 -22.61 -3.42
C ALA A 442 6.13 -22.96 -4.21
N THR A 443 5.49 -24.10 -3.93
CA THR A 443 4.18 -24.46 -4.52
C THR A 443 3.09 -23.53 -4.03
N SER A 444 3.27 -22.98 -2.83
CA SER A 444 2.43 -21.93 -2.29
C SER A 444 2.58 -20.59 -3.04
N GLU A 445 3.66 -20.27 -3.74
CA GLU A 445 3.75 -18.95 -4.38
C GLU A 445 2.73 -18.76 -5.52
N GLY A 446 1.93 -17.70 -5.48
CA GLY A 446 1.06 -17.28 -6.60
C GLY A 446 -0.20 -16.56 -6.15
N LEU A 447 -0.79 -17.01 -5.05
CA LEU A 447 -1.95 -16.42 -4.40
C LEU A 447 -1.60 -15.97 -2.98
N GLY A 448 -2.13 -14.81 -2.57
CA GLY A 448 -2.08 -14.33 -1.18
C GLY A 448 -2.85 -15.24 -0.22
N ASN A 449 -2.67 -15.05 1.10
CA ASN A 449 -3.27 -15.93 2.10
C ASN A 449 -4.81 -16.03 1.97
N SER A 450 -5.51 -14.90 1.99
CA SER A 450 -6.98 -14.86 1.81
C SER A 450 -7.42 -15.37 0.44
N GLN A 451 -6.69 -15.02 -0.62
CA GLN A 451 -7.03 -15.40 -2.00
C GLN A 451 -7.09 -16.91 -2.20
N ARG A 452 -6.28 -17.68 -1.48
CA ARG A 452 -6.30 -19.14 -1.62
C ARG A 452 -7.59 -19.75 -1.14
N ALA A 453 -8.09 -19.24 -0.02
CA ALA A 453 -9.36 -19.68 0.51
C ALA A 453 -10.51 -19.19 -0.38
N GLU A 454 -10.43 -17.99 -0.94
CA GLU A 454 -11.36 -17.50 -1.97
C GLU A 454 -11.40 -18.45 -3.18
N VAL A 455 -10.23 -18.80 -3.76
CA VAL A 455 -10.14 -19.69 -4.93
C VAL A 455 -10.64 -21.09 -4.60
N ALA A 456 -10.22 -21.66 -3.47
CA ALA A 456 -10.70 -22.97 -3.04
C ALA A 456 -12.20 -22.98 -2.74
N TRP A 457 -12.77 -21.85 -2.32
CA TRP A 457 -14.21 -21.67 -2.17
C TRP A 457 -14.95 -21.70 -3.51
N LEU A 458 -14.43 -20.97 -4.51
CA LEU A 458 -14.98 -21.00 -5.88
C LEU A 458 -14.96 -22.43 -6.44
N GLU A 459 -13.85 -23.15 -6.27
CA GLU A 459 -13.71 -24.55 -6.67
C GLU A 459 -14.69 -25.46 -5.92
N ARG A 460 -14.86 -25.29 -4.59
CA ARG A 460 -15.85 -26.03 -3.78
C ARG A 460 -17.28 -25.81 -4.26
N LYS A 461 -17.63 -24.59 -4.68
CA LYS A 461 -18.96 -24.25 -5.21
C LYS A 461 -19.17 -24.69 -6.66
N GLY A 462 -18.10 -25.11 -7.36
CA GLY A 462 -18.15 -25.44 -8.78
C GLY A 462 -18.31 -24.21 -9.68
N TYR A 463 -17.90 -23.04 -9.20
CA TYR A 463 -17.95 -21.79 -9.99
C TYR A 463 -16.76 -21.72 -10.93
N ALA A 464 -17.04 -21.58 -12.23
CA ALA A 464 -16.01 -21.39 -13.24
C ALA A 464 -15.40 -19.99 -13.11
N TYR A 465 -14.08 -19.91 -13.30
CA TYR A 465 -13.35 -18.64 -13.31
C TYR A 465 -12.15 -18.71 -14.24
N TRP A 466 -11.68 -17.55 -14.69
CA TRP A 466 -10.48 -17.38 -15.49
C TRP A 466 -9.28 -17.08 -14.62
N GLU A 467 -8.16 -17.74 -14.89
CA GLU A 467 -6.89 -17.44 -14.23
C GLU A 467 -6.13 -16.37 -15.01
N VAL A 468 -5.86 -15.23 -14.38
CA VAL A 468 -5.29 -14.05 -15.04
C VAL A 468 -4.01 -13.63 -14.32
N ASP A 469 -3.01 -13.19 -15.09
CA ASP A 469 -1.77 -12.63 -14.55
C ASP A 469 -1.94 -11.13 -14.23
N VAL A 470 -1.61 -10.72 -13.01
CA VAL A 470 -1.71 -9.30 -12.58
C VAL A 470 -0.79 -8.36 -13.34
N SER A 471 0.25 -8.88 -14.02
CA SER A 471 1.11 -8.06 -14.89
C SER A 471 0.33 -7.31 -15.97
N ARG A 472 -0.87 -7.77 -16.35
CA ARG A 472 -1.79 -7.04 -17.25
C ARG A 472 -2.24 -5.68 -16.70
N TRP A 473 -2.17 -5.48 -15.39
CA TRP A 473 -2.51 -4.24 -14.69
C TRP A 473 -1.29 -3.44 -14.27
N LEU A 474 -0.10 -4.02 -14.38
CA LEU A 474 1.14 -3.31 -14.11
C LEU A 474 1.52 -2.56 -15.40
N PRO A 475 2.03 -1.31 -15.29
CA PRO A 475 2.51 -0.59 -16.46
C PRO A 475 3.60 -1.44 -17.13
N GLY A 476 3.33 -1.91 -18.35
CA GLY A 476 4.28 -2.70 -19.11
C GLY A 476 5.57 -1.92 -19.37
N ASP A 477 6.65 -2.63 -19.72
CA ASP A 477 7.92 -2.00 -20.09
C ASP A 477 7.90 -1.28 -21.46
N GLY A 478 6.73 -1.10 -22.10
CA GLY A 478 6.67 -0.42 -23.40
C GLY A 478 5.31 -0.15 -24.05
N ASP A 479 4.19 -0.73 -23.61
CA ASP A 479 2.89 -0.51 -24.28
C ASP A 479 1.81 -0.06 -23.28
N GLU A 480 1.60 1.26 -23.21
CA GLU A 480 0.42 1.85 -22.58
C GLU A 480 -0.79 1.66 -23.50
N GLN A 481 -1.53 0.57 -23.31
CA GLN A 481 -2.97 0.52 -23.50
C GLN A 481 -3.52 -0.81 -22.94
N TYR A 482 -3.97 -0.78 -21.68
CA TYR A 482 -4.93 -1.78 -21.23
C TYR A 482 -6.26 -1.49 -21.94
N VAL A 483 -6.48 -2.16 -23.06
CA VAL A 483 -7.83 -2.39 -23.59
C VAL A 483 -8.24 -3.73 -22.99
N PRO A 484 -9.27 -3.82 -22.12
CA PRO A 484 -9.77 -5.11 -21.69
C PRO A 484 -10.08 -5.91 -22.95
N ALA A 485 -9.44 -7.08 -23.10
CA ALA A 485 -9.58 -7.92 -24.30
C ALA A 485 -11.05 -7.98 -24.68
N SER A 486 -11.37 -7.50 -25.89
CA SER A 486 -12.76 -7.47 -26.36
C SER A 486 -13.34 -8.88 -26.23
N ALA A 487 -14.66 -8.98 -26.07
CA ALA A 487 -15.34 -10.28 -26.02
C ALA A 487 -14.93 -11.20 -27.20
N GLU A 488 -14.54 -10.64 -28.34
CA GLU A 488 -13.99 -11.37 -29.50
C GLU A 488 -12.63 -12.04 -29.25
N GLN A 489 -11.66 -11.35 -28.64
CA GLN A 489 -10.38 -11.99 -28.29
C GLN A 489 -10.58 -13.13 -27.28
N ARG A 490 -11.57 -12.98 -26.39
CA ARG A 490 -11.93 -14.04 -25.43
C ARG A 490 -12.65 -15.22 -26.09
N LEU A 491 -13.55 -14.98 -27.05
CA LEU A 491 -14.17 -16.04 -27.85
C LEU A 491 -13.14 -16.83 -28.67
N GLN A 492 -12.10 -16.16 -29.20
CA GLN A 492 -11.01 -16.83 -29.89
C GLN A 492 -10.20 -17.74 -28.94
N LEU A 493 -9.84 -17.27 -27.75
CA LEU A 493 -9.17 -18.08 -26.73
C LEU A 493 -10.02 -19.27 -26.28
N ARG A 494 -11.33 -19.07 -26.09
CA ARG A 494 -12.27 -20.16 -25.77
C ARG A 494 -12.34 -21.20 -26.88
N SER A 495 -12.42 -20.78 -28.14
CA SER A 495 -12.42 -21.71 -29.28
C SER A 495 -11.11 -22.52 -29.36
N GLN A 496 -9.96 -21.91 -29.05
CA GLN A 496 -8.67 -22.59 -29.02
C GLN A 496 -8.56 -23.58 -27.85
N GLN A 497 -9.07 -23.24 -26.66
CA GLN A 497 -9.10 -24.16 -25.53
C GLN A 497 -10.07 -25.33 -25.75
N GLU A 498 -11.28 -25.07 -26.26
CA GLU A 498 -12.24 -26.13 -26.61
C GLU A 498 -11.67 -27.07 -27.70
N LEU A 499 -10.94 -26.54 -28.69
CA LEU A 499 -10.21 -27.34 -29.69
C LEU A 499 -9.08 -28.17 -29.09
N SER A 500 -8.43 -27.71 -28.02
CA SER A 500 -7.36 -28.44 -27.32
C SER A 500 -7.86 -29.52 -26.36
N MET A 501 -9.14 -29.47 -25.98
CA MET A 501 -9.77 -30.42 -25.05
C MET A 501 -10.63 -31.49 -25.75
N VAL A 502 -10.68 -31.50 -27.09
CA VAL A 502 -11.27 -32.64 -27.82
C VAL A 502 -10.41 -33.87 -27.57
N PRO A 503 -10.92 -34.93 -26.92
CA PRO A 503 -10.14 -36.13 -26.67
C PRO A 503 -9.76 -36.78 -28.00
N LEU A 504 -8.53 -37.26 -28.12
CA LEU A 504 -8.15 -38.31 -29.08
C LEU A 504 -8.99 -39.56 -28.80
N MET A 505 -10.24 -39.59 -29.26
CA MET A 505 -11.14 -40.75 -29.16
C MET A 505 -11.30 -41.49 -30.49
N ASP A 506 -10.70 -41.02 -31.59
CA ASP A 506 -10.83 -41.63 -32.92
C ASP A 506 -9.58 -42.40 -33.40
N GLN A 507 -8.85 -43.07 -32.50
CA GLN A 507 -7.81 -44.03 -32.90
C GLN A 507 -7.91 -45.36 -32.14
N VAL A 508 -9.09 -45.98 -32.16
CA VAL A 508 -9.23 -47.44 -32.03
C VAL A 508 -10.33 -47.88 -32.99
N ASN A 509 -9.93 -48.23 -34.21
CA ASN A 509 -10.60 -49.20 -35.08
C ASN A 509 -9.58 -49.83 -36.01
#